data_AF-A0AAD4CZM9-F1
#
_entry.id   AF-A0AAD4CZM9-F1
#
_cell.length_a   1.000
_cell.length_b   1.000
_cell.length_c   1.000
_cell.angle_alpha   90.00
_cell.angle_beta   90.00
_cell.angle_gamma   90.00
#
_symmetry.space_group_name_H-M   'P 1'
#
loop_
_entity.id
_entity.type
_entity.pdbx_description
1 polymer ?
#
loop_
_entity_poly.entity_id
_entity_poly.type
_entity_poly.pdbx_seq_one_letter_code
_entity_poly.pdbx_strand_id
1 'polypeptide(L)'
;MPPYQEQQDQQQQQDQETPIRCTGPYQVTPSLWLSPVLLSDTAELCRILNIDDSIHNGLHSAKMVFPFSEEAARYFTARHLSKRVKEGTCTEWAIRTKLEEGEGEDGTMIGLMSLSPFDH
;
A
#
# COMPACT_ATOMS: atom_id res chain seq x y z
N MET A 1 1.09 -39.93 -39.23
CA MET A 1 0.12 -38.99 -38.62
C MET A 1 0.56 -38.77 -37.18
N PRO A 2 1.16 -37.62 -36.82
CA PRO A 2 1.46 -37.32 -35.43
C PRO A 2 0.29 -36.52 -34.81
N PRO A 3 -0.29 -36.96 -33.67
CA PRO A 3 -1.34 -36.22 -32.95
C PRO A 3 -0.79 -35.33 -31.81
N TYR A 4 0.49 -34.92 -31.88
CA TYR A 4 1.16 -34.30 -30.72
C TYR A 4 1.15 -32.76 -30.69
N GLN A 5 0.56 -32.09 -31.69
CA GLN A 5 0.59 -30.62 -31.76
C GLN A 5 -0.58 -29.92 -31.07
N GLU A 6 -1.70 -30.59 -30.79
CA GLU A 6 -2.87 -29.92 -30.19
C GLU A 6 -2.85 -29.84 -28.65
N GLN A 7 -1.87 -30.47 -27.98
CA GLN A 7 -1.80 -30.46 -26.51
C GLN A 7 -0.89 -29.37 -25.92
N GLN A 8 -0.14 -28.62 -26.73
CA GLN A 8 0.74 -27.55 -26.23
C GLN A 8 0.07 -26.17 -26.15
N ASP A 9 -1.06 -25.97 -26.83
CA ASP A 9 -1.74 -24.65 -26.86
C ASP A 9 -2.68 -24.40 -25.68
N GLN A 10 -2.87 -25.36 -24.75
CA GLN A 10 -3.72 -25.18 -23.56
C GLN A 10 -2.97 -24.87 -22.26
N GLN A 11 -1.63 -24.81 -22.26
CA GLN A 11 -0.84 -24.41 -21.09
C GLN A 11 -0.38 -22.94 -21.10
N GLN A 12 -0.77 -22.15 -22.11
CA GLN A 12 -0.82 -20.69 -21.98
C GLN A 12 -2.15 -20.29 -21.34
N GLN A 13 -2.42 -20.80 -20.14
CA GLN A 13 -3.28 -20.05 -19.23
C GLN A 13 -2.51 -18.78 -18.91
N GLN A 14 -2.88 -17.73 -19.63
CA GLN A 14 -2.54 -16.36 -19.33
C GLN A 14 -2.56 -16.17 -17.81
N ASP A 15 -1.39 -15.93 -17.21
CA ASP A 15 -1.25 -15.12 -16.02
C ASP A 15 -1.75 -13.70 -16.37
N GLN A 16 -3.05 -13.57 -16.67
CA GLN A 16 -3.73 -12.30 -16.68
C GLN A 16 -3.77 -11.88 -15.21
N GLU A 17 -2.69 -11.25 -14.75
CA GLU A 17 -2.67 -10.49 -13.51
C GLU A 17 -3.94 -9.62 -13.51
N THR A 18 -4.89 -9.97 -12.66
CA THR A 18 -6.14 -9.23 -12.59
C THR A 18 -5.77 -7.80 -12.17
N PRO A 19 -6.11 -6.77 -12.97
CA PRO A 19 -5.67 -5.41 -12.70
C PRO A 19 -6.19 -4.99 -11.33
N ILE A 20 -5.26 -4.57 -10.46
CA ILE A 20 -5.59 -4.12 -9.11
C ILE A 20 -6.42 -2.84 -9.21
N ARG A 21 -7.62 -2.87 -8.63
CA ARG A 21 -8.53 -1.73 -8.60
C ARG A 21 -8.14 -0.74 -7.51
N CYS A 22 -8.62 0.49 -7.66
CA CYS A 22 -8.54 1.54 -6.63
C CYS A 22 -7.11 2.03 -6.30
N THR A 23 -6.16 1.89 -7.23
CA THR A 23 -4.74 2.22 -7.02
C THR A 23 -4.40 3.71 -7.15
N GLY A 24 -5.34 4.61 -7.47
CA GLY A 24 -5.04 6.04 -7.59
C GLY A 24 -3.92 6.37 -8.59
N PRO A 25 -3.29 7.55 -8.48
CA PRO A 25 -3.43 8.52 -7.41
C PRO A 25 -4.81 9.22 -7.40
N TYR A 26 -5.28 9.60 -6.20
CA TYR A 26 -6.52 10.37 -6.02
C TYR A 26 -6.21 11.73 -5.44
N GLN A 27 -6.40 12.79 -6.23
CA GLN A 27 -6.22 14.15 -5.75
C GLN A 27 -7.36 14.54 -4.79
N VAL A 28 -7.02 14.97 -3.58
CA VAL A 28 -7.96 15.46 -2.55
C VAL A 28 -8.00 16.99 -2.58
N THR A 29 -6.82 17.62 -2.64
CA THR A 29 -6.63 19.06 -2.84
C THR A 29 -5.47 19.28 -3.81
N PRO A 30 -5.19 20.51 -4.28
CA PRO A 30 -4.00 20.78 -5.12
C PRO A 30 -2.67 20.36 -4.50
N SER A 31 -2.58 20.29 -3.17
CA SER A 31 -1.36 19.92 -2.45
C SER A 31 -1.43 18.54 -1.79
N LEU A 32 -2.59 17.87 -1.78
CA LEU A 32 -2.79 16.58 -1.11
C LEU A 32 -3.38 15.54 -2.05
N TRP A 33 -2.79 14.36 -2.07
CA TRP A 33 -3.30 13.21 -2.82
C TRP A 33 -3.10 11.91 -2.06
N LEU A 34 -3.85 10.90 -2.49
CA LEU A 34 -3.74 9.53 -2.01
C LEU A 34 -3.03 8.70 -3.06
N SER A 35 -2.03 7.93 -2.67
CA SER A 35 -1.43 6.90 -3.52
C SER A 35 -1.41 5.56 -2.79
N PRO A 36 -1.21 4.43 -3.49
CA PRO A 36 -0.99 3.17 -2.82
C PRO A 36 0.28 3.24 -1.99
N VAL A 37 0.28 2.54 -0.86
CA VAL A 37 1.52 2.28 -0.12
C VAL A 37 2.39 1.33 -0.95
N LEU A 38 3.66 1.70 -1.11
CA LEU A 38 4.69 0.95 -1.82
C LEU A 38 5.73 0.40 -0.85
N LEU A 39 6.55 -0.55 -1.29
CA LEU A 39 7.66 -1.05 -0.47
C LEU A 39 8.71 0.04 -0.21
N SER A 40 8.91 0.95 -1.17
CA SER A 40 9.79 2.12 -1.03
C SER A 40 9.35 3.06 0.10
N ASP A 41 8.08 3.01 0.48
CA ASP A 41 7.52 3.88 1.52
C ASP A 41 7.85 3.41 2.94
N THR A 42 8.56 2.29 3.10
CA THR A 42 8.87 1.70 4.42
C THR A 42 9.51 2.72 5.37
N ALA A 43 10.49 3.49 4.89
CA ALA A 43 11.18 4.48 5.71
C ALA A 43 10.25 5.63 6.13
N GLU A 44 9.41 6.10 5.21
CA GLU A 44 8.42 7.13 5.50
C GLU A 44 7.33 6.65 6.46
N LEU A 45 6.85 5.41 6.29
CA LEU A 45 5.89 4.78 7.18
C LEU A 45 6.43 4.64 8.60
N CYS A 46 7.68 4.19 8.71
CA CYS A 46 8.40 4.13 9.98
C CYS A 46 8.50 5.53 10.61
N ARG A 47 8.86 6.56 9.81
CA ARG A 47 8.95 7.94 10.27
C ARG A 47 7.61 8.41 10.84
N ILE A 48 6.51 8.32 10.06
CA ILE A 48 5.22 8.89 10.48
C ILE A 48 4.62 8.20 11.72
N LEU A 49 4.83 6.89 11.88
CA LEU A 49 4.35 6.12 13.03
C LEU A 49 5.20 6.34 14.29
N ASN A 50 6.34 7.04 14.17
CA ASN A 50 7.20 7.42 15.28
C ASN A 50 7.26 8.93 15.54
N ILE A 51 6.43 9.75 14.86
CA ILE A 51 6.40 11.21 15.09
C ILE A 51 5.95 11.53 16.52
N ASP A 52 4.96 10.79 17.03
CA ASP A 52 4.35 11.04 18.33
C ASP A 52 3.83 9.71 18.92
N ASP A 53 4.04 9.52 20.22
CA ASP A 53 3.51 8.37 20.96
C ASP A 53 1.98 8.47 21.13
N SER A 54 1.41 9.66 20.97
CA SER A 54 -0.02 9.93 20.99
C SER A 54 -0.79 9.14 19.91
N ILE A 55 -0.13 8.82 18.79
CA ILE A 55 -0.68 7.92 17.76
C ILE A 55 -0.99 6.56 18.38
N HIS A 56 -0.13 6.04 19.26
CA HIS A 56 -0.30 4.74 19.91
C HIS A 56 -1.16 4.82 21.17
N ASN A 57 -1.17 5.96 21.85
CA ASN A 57 -1.99 6.19 23.05
C ASN A 57 -3.45 6.53 22.72
N GLY A 58 -3.73 7.08 21.54
CA GLY A 58 -5.07 7.46 21.06
C GLY A 58 -5.70 6.48 20.07
N LEU A 59 -4.90 5.76 19.26
CA LEU A 59 -5.42 4.60 18.53
C LEU A 59 -5.48 3.42 19.50
N HIS A 60 -6.69 2.97 19.83
CA HIS A 60 -6.96 1.61 20.31
C HIS A 60 -6.59 0.53 19.25
N SER A 61 -5.54 0.73 18.47
CA SER A 61 -4.89 -0.32 17.71
C SER A 61 -4.12 -1.17 18.72
N ALA A 62 -4.83 -2.10 19.36
CA ALA A 62 -4.36 -2.98 20.43
C ALA A 62 -3.15 -3.88 20.05
N LYS A 63 -2.49 -3.63 18.92
CA LYS A 63 -1.43 -4.44 18.31
C LYS A 63 -0.22 -3.63 17.82
N MET A 64 -0.25 -2.30 17.90
CA MET A 64 0.92 -1.49 17.56
C MET A 64 1.69 -1.10 18.83
N VAL A 65 2.99 -1.33 18.81
CA VAL A 65 3.90 -1.02 19.91
C VAL A 65 4.70 0.23 19.52
N PHE A 66 4.81 1.17 20.46
CA PHE A 66 5.72 2.31 20.36
C PHE A 66 7.02 2.02 21.13
N PRO A 67 8.21 2.32 20.59
CA PRO A 67 8.44 2.81 19.23
C PRO A 67 8.14 1.74 18.17
N PHE A 68 7.70 2.19 17.00
CA PHE A 68 7.39 1.30 15.88
C PHE A 68 8.68 0.95 15.13
N SER A 69 9.07 -0.33 15.12
CA SER A 69 10.36 -0.73 14.54
C SER A 69 10.35 -0.69 13.01
N GLU A 70 11.53 -0.52 12.41
CA GLU A 70 11.69 -0.58 10.95
C GLU A 70 11.31 -1.97 10.39
N GLU A 71 11.57 -3.03 11.15
CA GLU A 71 11.13 -4.39 10.79
C GLU A 71 9.60 -4.51 10.77
N ALA A 72 8.92 -3.92 11.77
CA ALA A 72 7.46 -3.85 11.78
C ALA A 72 6.94 -3.03 10.59
N ALA A 73 7.61 -1.93 10.22
CA ALA A 73 7.28 -1.15 9.04
C ALA A 73 7.45 -1.93 7.72
N ARG A 74 8.54 -2.68 7.56
CA ARG A 74 8.77 -3.57 6.41
C ARG A 74 7.70 -4.64 6.32
N TYR A 75 7.37 -5.28 7.44
CA TYR A 75 6.32 -6.29 7.50
C TYR A 75 4.96 -5.69 7.14
N PHE A 76 4.66 -4.49 7.65
CA PHE A 76 3.44 -3.77 7.35
C PHE A 76 3.32 -3.48 5.85
N THR A 77 4.30 -2.82 5.23
CA THR A 77 4.26 -2.47 3.80
C THR A 77 4.18 -3.71 2.91
N ALA A 78 4.95 -4.76 3.21
CA ALA A 78 4.90 -6.02 2.49
C ALA A 78 3.53 -6.71 2.61
N ARG A 79 2.96 -6.77 3.81
CA ARG A 79 1.64 -7.36 4.05
C ARG A 79 0.55 -6.63 3.27
N HIS A 80 0.58 -5.29 3.25
CA HIS A 80 -0.40 -4.50 2.51
C HIS A 80 -0.27 -4.68 1.00
N LEU A 81 0.96 -4.76 0.46
CA LEU A 81 1.19 -5.09 -0.94
C LEU A 81 0.60 -6.47 -1.28
N SER A 82 0.92 -7.50 -0.50
CA SER A 82 0.42 -8.87 -0.73
C SER A 82 -1.10 -8.95 -0.62
N LYS A 83 -1.71 -8.27 0.36
CA LYS A 83 -3.17 -8.19 0.53
C LYS A 83 -3.81 -7.55 -0.69
N ARG A 84 -3.28 -6.42 -1.16
CA ARG A 84 -3.77 -5.70 -2.35
C ARG A 84 -3.73 -6.58 -3.61
N VAL A 85 -2.64 -7.31 -3.82
CA VAL A 85 -2.51 -8.26 -4.95
C VAL A 85 -3.53 -9.38 -4.81
N LYS A 86 -3.66 -9.97 -3.62
CA LYS A 86 -4.59 -11.08 -3.36
C LYS A 86 -6.06 -10.68 -3.52
N GLU A 87 -6.44 -9.48 -3.07
CA GLU A 87 -7.83 -8.99 -3.11
C GLU A 87 -8.16 -8.27 -4.44
N GLY A 88 -7.16 -8.04 -5.29
CA GLY A 88 -7.29 -7.29 -6.55
C GLY A 88 -7.82 -5.86 -6.35
N THR A 89 -7.69 -5.32 -5.13
CA THR A 89 -8.27 -4.02 -4.74
C THR A 89 -7.37 -3.35 -3.70
N CYS A 90 -7.07 -2.07 -3.89
CA CYS A 90 -6.38 -1.24 -2.91
C CYS A 90 -7.40 -0.66 -1.93
N THR A 91 -7.23 -0.95 -0.64
CA THR A 91 -8.08 -0.43 0.45
C THR A 91 -7.31 0.45 1.43
N GLU A 92 -6.01 0.61 1.21
CA GLU A 92 -5.13 1.43 2.03
C GLU A 92 -4.26 2.34 1.15
N TRP A 93 -4.14 3.61 1.54
CA TRP A 93 -3.41 4.64 0.81
C TRP A 93 -2.49 5.45 1.73
N ALA A 94 -1.35 5.85 1.19
CA ALA A 94 -0.53 6.92 1.73
C ALA A 94 -1.18 8.27 1.44
N ILE A 95 -1.30 9.11 2.47
CA ILE A 95 -1.67 10.52 2.33
C ILE A 95 -0.37 11.28 2.05
N ARG A 96 -0.29 11.90 0.88
CA ARG A 96 0.92 12.57 0.39
C ARG A 96 0.70 14.06 0.23
N THR A 97 1.76 14.81 0.45
CA THR A 97 1.80 16.26 0.26
C THR A 97 3.02 16.69 -0.53
N LYS A 98 2.95 17.85 -1.20
CA LYS A 98 4.15 18.56 -1.69
C LYS A 98 4.68 19.45 -0.57
N LEU A 99 5.86 19.17 -0.06
CA LEU A 99 6.63 20.10 0.76
C LEU A 99 7.55 20.89 -0.16
N GLU A 100 7.07 22.06 -0.61
CA GLU A 100 7.79 23.02 -1.46
C GLU A 100 8.36 22.48 -2.79
N GLU A 101 8.81 23.40 -3.64
CA GLU A 101 9.40 23.10 -4.96
C GLU A 101 10.78 22.45 -4.78
N GLY A 102 10.83 21.12 -4.57
CA GLY A 102 12.12 20.42 -4.48
C GLY A 102 12.07 18.94 -4.10
N GLU A 103 10.99 18.44 -3.50
CA GLU A 103 10.85 17.02 -3.19
C GLU A 103 10.16 16.27 -4.35
N GLY A 104 10.61 15.04 -4.63
CA GLY A 104 10.31 14.27 -5.84
C GLY A 104 8.82 14.10 -6.16
N GLU A 105 8.52 13.65 -7.40
CA GLU A 105 7.15 13.53 -7.93
C GLU A 105 6.18 12.75 -7.03
N ASP A 106 6.72 11.86 -6.18
CA ASP A 106 5.94 11.02 -5.27
C ASP A 106 5.48 11.74 -3.99
N GLY A 107 6.01 12.91 -3.64
CA GLY A 107 5.64 13.70 -2.45
C GLY A 107 5.87 13.01 -1.10
N THR A 108 5.86 13.79 -0.02
CA THR A 108 6.13 13.31 1.34
C THR A 108 4.89 12.64 1.95
N MET A 109 5.04 11.45 2.54
CA MET A 109 3.96 10.83 3.31
C MET A 109 3.73 11.57 4.64
N ILE A 110 2.49 11.94 4.90
CA ILE A 110 2.07 12.59 6.15
C ILE A 110 1.04 11.80 6.95
N GLY A 111 0.54 10.70 6.38
CA GLY A 111 -0.42 9.84 7.06
C GLY A 111 -0.84 8.66 6.22
N LEU A 112 -1.73 7.85 6.80
CA LEU A 112 -2.33 6.69 6.15
C LEU A 112 -3.85 6.84 6.19
N MET A 113 -4.50 6.43 5.11
CA MET A 113 -5.95 6.28 5.02
C MET A 113 -6.26 4.84 4.69
N SER A 114 -7.18 4.23 5.42
CA SER A 114 -7.69 2.90 5.12
C SER A 114 -9.21 2.92 5.07
N LEU A 115 -9.75 2.33 4.03
CA LEU A 115 -11.14 1.90 3.98
C LEU A 115 -11.15 0.45 4.44
N SER A 116 -11.17 0.23 5.77
CA SER A 116 -11.47 -1.10 6.27
C SER A 116 -12.90 -1.42 5.85
N PRO A 117 -13.18 -2.57 5.21
CA PRO A 117 -14.53 -3.09 5.30
C PRO A 117 -14.86 -3.17 6.80
N PHE A 118 -16.02 -2.64 7.18
CA PHE A 118 -16.56 -2.82 8.52
C PHE A 118 -16.81 -4.33 8.69
N ASP A 119 -15.82 -5.07 9.16
CA ASP A 119 -16.01 -6.41 9.72
C ASP A 119 -16.58 -6.19 11.13
N HIS A 120 -17.90 -6.26 11.23
CA HIS A 120 -18.62 -6.50 12.48
C HIS A 120 -18.64 -7.99 12.79
#